data_AF-A0A5E6T1Y9-F1
#
_entry.id   AF-A0A5E6T1Y9-F1
#
_cell.length_a   1.000
_cell.length_b   1.000
_cell.length_c   1.000
_cell.angle_alpha   90.00
_cell.angle_beta   90.00
_cell.angle_gamma   90.00
#
_symmetry.space_group_name_H-M   'P 1'
#
loop_
_entity.id
_entity.type
_entity.pdbx_description
1 polymer ?
#
loop_
_entity_poly.entity_id
_entity_poly.type
_entity_poly.pdbx_seq_one_letter_code
_entity_poly.pdbx_strand_id
1 'polypeptide(L)'
;MADEDSGVLGGGVQAQLTQYATAGFVVGEHAFDGFAERRRVTEWAFERHQRVAQFHQLFQLGYPLLMKTEKHGKQLVRQALERHRSDYQLADGKSNQPTLRSGYLFDLTEHPRATCNAMWLLVSLRHEGKEPQTLEEAFVSDDPPADGFTQGYRNSFSAIPSDVLYRPPLRPRKPVLVCQTARVTGPPGEDIFCDEYGRVRVELPWDRAELASEKSSCWLRVASSWAGEGFGAVTIPRVGMEVVVTFQEGDPDQPLITGCVVNKVTSVAHQLPEHKTRTVLRSQSSPRNGGYNELSIEDCAGREKIYLRAQRDIEQLILNDSHSLINNDRFEQVDKPSSPITTR
;
A
#
# COMPACT_ATOMS: atom_id res chain seq x y z
N MET A 1 -34.14 -30.37 16.29
CA MET A 1 -33.74 -31.70 16.77
C MET A 1 -33.01 -32.33 15.60
N ALA A 2 -31.69 -32.15 15.55
CA ALA A 2 -30.87 -32.63 14.44
C ALA A 2 -30.53 -34.09 14.72
N ASP A 3 -30.91 -35.00 13.83
CA ASP A 3 -30.54 -36.41 13.91
C ASP A 3 -29.01 -36.56 13.89
N GLU A 4 -28.50 -37.28 14.88
CA GLU A 4 -27.07 -37.61 15.06
C GLU A 4 -26.68 -38.76 14.12
N ASP A 5 -26.27 -38.44 12.89
CA ASP A 5 -25.71 -39.43 11.97
C ASP A 5 -24.18 -39.52 12.12
N SER A 6 -23.64 -40.72 12.30
CA SER A 6 -22.22 -40.98 12.63
C SER A 6 -21.53 -41.89 11.60
N GLY A 7 -20.31 -41.54 11.14
CA GLY A 7 -19.52 -42.32 10.18
C GLY A 7 -18.20 -42.85 10.75
N VAL A 8 -17.45 -43.64 9.96
CA VAL A 8 -16.22 -44.31 10.42
C VAL A 8 -15.07 -43.97 9.48
N LEU A 9 -14.23 -43.00 9.87
CA LEU A 9 -12.80 -43.10 9.50
C LEU A 9 -12.29 -44.42 10.06
N GLY A 10 -11.31 -45.08 9.45
CA GLY A 10 -10.61 -46.17 10.14
C GLY A 10 -10.28 -45.72 11.58
N GLY A 11 -11.05 -46.20 12.57
CA GLY A 11 -11.04 -45.70 13.95
C GLY A 11 -12.28 -44.96 14.54
N GLY A 12 -13.41 -44.79 13.85
CA GLY A 12 -14.70 -44.33 14.44
C GLY A 12 -14.82 -42.81 14.70
N VAL A 13 -15.38 -42.06 13.75
CA VAL A 13 -15.36 -40.58 13.76
C VAL A 13 -16.74 -39.97 13.46
N GLN A 14 -17.33 -39.31 14.45
CA GLN A 14 -18.53 -38.49 14.26
C GLN A 14 -18.16 -37.13 13.63
N ALA A 15 -18.78 -36.80 12.49
CA ALA A 15 -18.64 -35.53 11.79
C ALA A 15 -20.01 -34.87 11.56
N GLN A 16 -20.15 -33.59 11.92
CA GLN A 16 -21.31 -32.75 11.67
C GLN A 16 -21.02 -31.80 10.50
N LEU A 17 -21.99 -31.64 9.60
CA LEU A 17 -21.85 -30.82 8.39
C LEU A 17 -22.76 -29.59 8.47
N THR A 18 -22.20 -28.39 8.28
CA THR A 18 -22.96 -27.12 8.27
C THR A 18 -22.84 -26.45 6.90
N GLN A 19 -23.96 -26.03 6.30
CA GLN A 19 -24.02 -25.38 4.97
C GLN A 19 -24.10 -23.85 5.08
N TYR A 20 -23.42 -23.12 4.18
CA TYR A 20 -23.45 -21.65 4.10
C TYR A 20 -23.55 -21.10 2.65
N ALA A 21 -23.85 -19.81 2.53
CA ALA A 21 -24.23 -19.11 1.28
C ALA A 21 -23.03 -18.68 0.40
N THR A 22 -23.31 -18.41 -0.89
CA THR A 22 -22.29 -18.05 -1.90
C THR A 22 -22.08 -16.53 -2.01
N ALA A 23 -20.82 -16.08 -2.08
CA ALA A 23 -20.42 -14.69 -2.34
C ALA A 23 -19.59 -14.54 -3.63
N GLY A 24 -19.64 -13.34 -4.23
CA GLY A 24 -18.89 -12.87 -5.39
C GLY A 24 -18.08 -11.60 -5.07
N PHE A 25 -17.15 -11.22 -5.97
CA PHE A 25 -16.25 -10.07 -5.80
C PHE A 25 -16.32 -9.15 -7.01
N VAL A 26 -16.30 -7.85 -6.78
CA VAL A 26 -16.12 -6.81 -7.81
C VAL A 26 -14.89 -6.01 -7.43
N VAL A 27 -14.07 -5.57 -8.38
CA VAL A 27 -12.84 -4.83 -8.07
C VAL A 27 -12.75 -3.56 -8.90
N GLY A 28 -12.39 -2.45 -8.24
CA GLY A 28 -12.03 -1.21 -8.91
C GLY A 28 -10.52 -1.16 -9.18
N GLU A 29 -10.13 -0.94 -10.44
CA GLU A 29 -8.73 -0.84 -10.85
C GLU A 29 -8.22 0.61 -10.72
N HIS A 30 -7.05 0.80 -10.09
CA HIS A 30 -6.15 1.92 -10.38
C HIS A 30 -4.73 1.36 -10.51
N ALA A 31 -4.14 1.47 -11.70
CA ALA A 31 -2.77 1.06 -11.92
C ALA A 31 -1.80 2.06 -11.27
N PHE A 32 -0.70 1.53 -10.74
CA PHE A 32 0.38 2.24 -10.04
C PHE A 32 1.21 3.20 -10.90
N ASP A 33 0.89 3.33 -12.18
CA ASP A 33 1.51 4.32 -13.05
C ASP A 33 0.48 5.38 -13.40
N GLY A 34 0.81 6.63 -13.06
CA GLY A 34 -0.15 7.67 -12.72
C GLY A 34 -1.26 7.83 -13.75
N PHE A 35 -2.50 7.54 -13.35
CA PHE A 35 -3.73 7.98 -14.02
C PHE A 35 -3.71 7.85 -15.56
N ALA A 36 -3.02 6.84 -16.09
CA ALA A 36 -2.97 6.56 -17.52
C ALA A 36 -4.08 5.55 -17.86
N GLU A 37 -5.20 6.15 -18.23
CA GLU A 37 -6.17 5.68 -19.22
C GLU A 37 -7.14 4.51 -18.89
N ARG A 38 -8.42 4.89 -18.91
CA ARG A 38 -9.68 4.12 -18.76
C ARG A 38 -10.01 3.66 -17.35
N ARG A 39 -10.97 4.37 -16.75
CA ARG A 39 -11.94 3.76 -15.82
C ARG A 39 -12.57 2.56 -16.52
N ARG A 40 -12.12 1.35 -16.18
CA ARG A 40 -12.90 0.14 -16.36
C ARG A 40 -13.26 -0.33 -14.97
N VAL A 41 -14.53 -0.17 -14.60
CA VAL A 41 -15.11 -1.06 -13.60
C VAL A 41 -15.20 -2.40 -14.32
N THR A 42 -14.22 -3.27 -14.09
CA THR A 42 -14.28 -4.64 -14.57
C THR A 42 -15.05 -5.44 -13.54
N GLU A 43 -16.30 -5.73 -13.86
CA GLU A 43 -17.10 -6.68 -13.11
C GLU A 43 -16.58 -8.09 -13.41
N TRP A 44 -16.03 -8.76 -12.39
CA TRP A 44 -15.48 -10.10 -12.53
C TRP A 44 -16.43 -11.10 -11.88
N ALA A 45 -17.47 -11.51 -12.60
CA ALA A 45 -18.34 -12.59 -12.17
C ALA A 45 -17.72 -13.96 -12.53
N PHE A 46 -17.39 -14.77 -11.53
CA PHE A 46 -16.98 -16.16 -11.74
C PHE A 46 -18.20 -17.08 -11.55
N GLU A 47 -18.88 -17.35 -12.66
CA GLU A 47 -20.08 -18.18 -12.68
C GLU A 47 -19.70 -19.65 -12.90
N ARG A 48 -19.70 -20.45 -11.83
CA ARG A 48 -19.69 -21.91 -11.97
C ARG A 48 -21.14 -22.37 -11.83
N HIS A 49 -21.72 -22.80 -12.95
CA HIS A 49 -23.07 -23.35 -12.97
C HIS A 49 -23.12 -24.67 -12.19
N GLN A 50 -23.53 -24.62 -10.93
CA GLN A 50 -24.08 -25.77 -10.22
C GLN A 50 -25.36 -25.35 -9.51
N ARG A 51 -26.48 -25.94 -9.96
CA ARG A 51 -27.83 -25.72 -9.47
C ARG A 51 -27.93 -26.07 -7.98
N VAL A 52 -27.99 -25.09 -7.08
CA VAL A 52 -28.62 -25.26 -5.75
C VAL A 52 -29.13 -23.90 -5.25
N ALA A 53 -30.45 -23.84 -4.97
CA ALA A 53 -31.23 -22.85 -4.18
C ALA A 53 -31.00 -21.34 -4.39
N GLN A 54 -32.07 -20.55 -4.26
CA GLN A 54 -32.03 -19.08 -4.34
C GLN A 54 -31.12 -18.48 -3.26
N PHE A 55 -29.84 -18.28 -3.57
CA PHE A 55 -28.92 -17.50 -2.75
C PHE A 55 -28.77 -16.10 -3.35
N HIS A 56 -28.79 -15.07 -2.50
CA HIS A 56 -28.49 -13.70 -2.91
C HIS A 56 -27.05 -13.64 -3.44
N GLN A 57 -26.87 -13.08 -4.64
CA GLN A 57 -25.53 -12.76 -5.15
C GLN A 57 -24.99 -11.57 -4.33
N LEU A 58 -24.09 -11.87 -3.39
CA LEU A 58 -23.37 -10.84 -2.64
C LEU A 58 -22.12 -10.44 -3.43
N PHE A 59 -21.84 -9.15 -3.54
CA PHE A 59 -20.63 -8.63 -4.17
C PHE A 59 -19.76 -7.93 -3.14
N GLN A 60 -18.48 -8.28 -3.05
CA GLN A 60 -17.51 -7.57 -2.25
C GLN A 60 -16.61 -6.71 -3.12
N LEU A 61 -16.59 -5.41 -2.82
CA LEU A 61 -15.75 -4.40 -3.47
C LEU A 61 -14.52 -4.10 -2.61
N GLY A 62 -13.34 -4.05 -3.23
CA GLY A 62 -12.08 -3.73 -2.55
C GLY A 62 -11.24 -2.73 -3.35
N TYR A 63 -10.69 -1.74 -2.64
CA TYR A 63 -9.76 -0.74 -3.17
C TYR A 63 -8.78 -0.30 -2.07
N PRO A 64 -7.48 -0.12 -2.37
CA PRO A 64 -6.80 -0.41 -3.64
C PRO A 64 -6.43 -1.89 -3.77
N LEU A 65 -6.35 -2.40 -5.01
CA LEU A 65 -5.70 -3.68 -5.30
C LEU A 65 -4.24 -3.40 -5.68
N LEU A 66 -3.28 -3.90 -4.89
CA LEU A 66 -1.83 -3.70 -5.12
C LEU A 66 -1.31 -4.54 -6.30
N MET A 67 -1.88 -4.32 -7.48
CA MET A 67 -1.53 -5.02 -8.69
C MET A 67 -0.47 -4.25 -9.48
N LYS A 68 0.49 -5.00 -10.03
CA LYS A 68 1.52 -4.46 -10.95
C LYS A 68 1.11 -4.60 -12.42
N THR A 69 0.33 -5.63 -12.71
CA THR A 69 -0.16 -5.96 -14.06
C THR A 69 -1.58 -6.52 -13.94
N GLU A 70 -2.36 -6.45 -15.02
CA GLU A 70 -3.71 -7.01 -15.07
C GLU A 70 -3.73 -8.51 -14.72
N LYS A 71 -2.73 -9.27 -15.21
CA LYS A 71 -2.57 -10.69 -14.89
C LYS A 71 -2.37 -10.92 -13.39
N HIS A 72 -1.55 -10.09 -12.74
CA HIS A 72 -1.36 -10.15 -11.29
C HIS A 72 -2.65 -9.79 -10.54
N GLY A 73 -3.37 -8.76 -11.01
CA GLY A 73 -4.69 -8.40 -10.48
C GLY A 73 -5.67 -9.56 -10.52
N LYS A 74 -5.87 -10.18 -11.69
CA LYS A 74 -6.74 -11.36 -11.87
C LYS A 74 -6.39 -12.50 -10.92
N GLN A 75 -5.10 -12.74 -10.72
CA GLN A 75 -4.64 -13.77 -9.78
C GLN A 75 -5.01 -13.42 -8.33
N LEU A 76 -4.81 -12.18 -7.88
CA LEU A 76 -5.16 -11.74 -6.53
C LEU A 76 -6.67 -11.83 -6.27
N VAL A 77 -7.49 -11.41 -7.23
CA VAL A 77 -8.95 -11.50 -7.14
C VAL A 77 -9.40 -12.96 -7.07
N ARG A 78 -8.85 -13.82 -7.92
CA ARG A 78 -9.13 -15.26 -7.89
C ARG A 78 -8.76 -15.86 -6.53
N GLN A 79 -7.60 -15.53 -5.98
CA GLN A 79 -7.18 -16.00 -4.65
C GLN A 79 -8.07 -15.47 -3.52
N ALA A 80 -8.56 -14.23 -3.62
CA ALA A 80 -9.52 -13.69 -2.68
C ALA A 80 -10.86 -14.45 -2.75
N LEU A 81 -11.39 -14.68 -3.96
CA LEU A 81 -12.61 -15.46 -4.15
C LEU A 81 -12.47 -16.89 -3.64
N GLU A 82 -11.36 -17.58 -3.95
CA GLU A 82 -11.05 -18.92 -3.46
C GLU A 82 -11.00 -18.95 -1.92
N ARG A 83 -10.43 -17.92 -1.28
CA ARG A 83 -10.42 -17.77 0.19
C ARG A 83 -11.82 -17.66 0.77
N HIS A 84 -12.66 -16.80 0.21
CA HIS A 84 -14.03 -16.58 0.67
C HIS A 84 -14.98 -17.74 0.37
N ARG A 85 -14.61 -18.64 -0.54
CA ARG A 85 -15.37 -19.87 -0.83
C ARG A 85 -14.81 -21.08 -0.10
N SER A 86 -13.67 -20.96 0.58
CA SER A 86 -13.01 -22.12 1.19
C SER A 86 -13.85 -22.78 2.30
N ASP A 87 -14.78 -22.03 2.89
CA ASP A 87 -15.69 -22.44 3.97
C ASP A 87 -17.14 -22.69 3.47
N TYR A 88 -17.38 -22.78 2.16
CA TYR A 88 -18.74 -23.04 1.65
C TYR A 88 -19.33 -24.36 2.17
N GLN A 89 -18.45 -25.34 2.41
CA GLN A 89 -18.77 -26.62 3.00
C GLN A 89 -17.71 -26.95 4.05
N LEU A 90 -18.11 -26.88 5.32
CA LEU A 90 -17.27 -27.21 6.46
C LEU A 90 -17.80 -28.47 7.14
N ALA A 91 -16.89 -29.40 7.41
CA ALA A 91 -17.15 -30.57 8.25
C ALA A 91 -16.42 -30.39 9.57
N ASP A 92 -17.14 -30.45 10.68
CA ASP A 92 -16.56 -30.45 12.02
C ASP A 92 -16.66 -31.86 12.59
N GLY A 93 -15.60 -32.37 13.20
CA GLY A 93 -15.58 -33.74 13.70
C GLY A 93 -14.75 -33.93 14.96
N LYS A 94 -14.98 -35.07 15.62
CA LYS A 94 -14.21 -35.51 16.79
C LYS A 94 -13.60 -36.88 16.50
N SER A 95 -12.33 -37.06 16.87
CA SER A 95 -11.62 -38.33 16.68
C SER A 95 -10.70 -38.62 17.86
N ASN A 96 -10.32 -39.88 18.02
CA ASN A 96 -9.26 -40.33 18.94
C ASN A 96 -7.96 -40.68 18.18
N GLN A 97 -7.86 -40.37 16.88
CA GLN A 97 -6.69 -40.71 16.07
C GLN A 97 -5.51 -39.76 16.33
N PRO A 98 -4.35 -40.24 16.83
CA PRO A 98 -3.21 -39.38 17.16
C PRO A 98 -2.42 -38.89 15.95
N THR A 99 -2.57 -39.54 14.80
CA THR A 99 -1.75 -39.27 13.61
C THR A 99 -2.30 -38.15 12.72
N LEU A 100 -3.49 -37.61 13.02
CA LEU A 100 -4.06 -36.52 12.23
C LEU A 100 -3.19 -35.27 12.31
N ARG A 101 -3.08 -34.54 11.20
CA ARG A 101 -2.31 -33.29 11.08
C ARG A 101 -3.08 -32.29 10.22
N SER A 102 -3.06 -31.02 10.61
CA SER A 102 -3.59 -29.94 9.75
C SER A 102 -2.80 -29.89 8.43
N GLY A 103 -3.50 -29.67 7.32
CA GLY A 103 -2.99 -29.73 5.96
C GLY A 103 -2.97 -31.12 5.33
N TYR A 104 -3.37 -32.17 6.06
CA TYR A 104 -3.41 -33.54 5.55
C TYR A 104 -4.77 -33.89 4.93
N LEU A 105 -4.74 -34.73 3.89
CA LEU A 105 -5.93 -35.28 3.26
C LEU A 105 -6.27 -36.64 3.87
N PHE A 106 -7.54 -36.88 4.19
CA PHE A 106 -8.01 -38.17 4.68
C PHE A 106 -9.28 -38.61 3.95
N ASP A 107 -9.46 -39.92 3.81
CA ASP A 107 -10.66 -40.51 3.24
C ASP A 107 -11.68 -40.81 4.34
N LEU A 108 -12.89 -40.27 4.20
CA LEU A 108 -14.03 -40.62 5.05
C LEU A 108 -14.81 -41.78 4.44
N THR A 109 -15.02 -42.83 5.21
CA THR A 109 -15.74 -44.04 4.81
C THR A 109 -16.90 -44.33 5.77
N GLU A 110 -17.84 -45.19 5.34
CA GLU A 110 -18.93 -45.70 6.18
C GLU A 110 -19.81 -44.63 6.87
N HIS A 111 -19.83 -43.40 6.36
CA HIS A 111 -20.74 -42.36 6.81
C HIS A 111 -22.18 -42.64 6.30
N PRO A 112 -23.22 -42.54 7.15
CA PRO A 112 -24.61 -42.83 6.79
C PRO A 112 -25.09 -42.02 5.58
N ARG A 113 -24.59 -40.79 5.47
CA ARG A 113 -24.73 -39.99 4.26
C ARG A 113 -23.64 -40.34 3.26
N ALA A 114 -24.03 -40.99 2.17
CA ALA A 114 -23.13 -41.40 1.09
C ALA A 114 -22.30 -40.23 0.51
N THR A 115 -22.86 -39.01 0.49
CA THR A 115 -22.19 -37.81 0.00
C THR A 115 -21.00 -37.35 0.86
N CYS A 116 -20.94 -37.78 2.12
CA CYS A 116 -19.83 -37.46 3.02
C CYS A 116 -18.65 -38.43 2.85
N ASN A 117 -18.87 -39.60 2.22
CA ASN A 117 -17.83 -40.60 1.98
C ASN A 117 -16.92 -40.18 0.82
N ALA A 118 -16.02 -39.24 1.11
CA ALA A 118 -15.14 -38.61 0.15
C ALA A 118 -13.80 -38.25 0.82
N MET A 119 -12.88 -37.68 0.04
CA MET A 119 -11.60 -37.18 0.54
C MET A 119 -11.74 -35.75 1.06
N TRP A 120 -11.23 -35.51 2.26
CA TRP A 120 -11.33 -34.26 3.01
C TRP A 120 -9.96 -33.72 3.38
N LEU A 121 -9.78 -32.39 3.31
CA LEU A 121 -8.60 -31.66 3.75
C LEU A 121 -8.82 -31.13 5.17
N LEU A 122 -7.95 -31.52 6.11
CA LEU A 122 -7.93 -30.98 7.47
C LEU A 122 -7.44 -29.53 7.47
N VAL A 123 -8.28 -28.58 7.87
CA VAL A 123 -7.93 -27.16 7.96
C VAL A 123 -7.48 -26.81 9.38
N SER A 124 -8.22 -27.26 10.39
CA SER A 124 -7.89 -27.04 11.80
C SER A 124 -7.94 -28.35 12.58
N LEU A 125 -7.06 -28.49 13.57
CA LEU A 125 -6.98 -29.66 14.42
C LEU A 125 -6.55 -29.23 15.82
N ARG A 126 -7.33 -29.62 16.83
CA ARG A 126 -7.03 -29.41 18.24
C ARG A 126 -6.87 -30.75 18.92
N HIS A 127 -5.67 -31.03 19.40
CA HIS A 127 -5.37 -32.20 20.19
C HIS A 127 -5.62 -31.91 21.68
N GLU A 128 -6.21 -32.87 22.39
CA GLU A 128 -6.42 -32.80 23.83
C GLU A 128 -6.04 -34.15 24.45
N GLY A 129 -5.02 -34.13 25.31
CA GLY A 129 -4.61 -35.29 26.11
C GLY A 129 -4.82 -34.99 27.59
N LYS A 130 -5.39 -35.95 28.32
CA LYS A 130 -5.49 -35.93 29.79
C LYS A 130 -4.88 -37.20 30.35
N GLU A 131 -3.90 -37.05 31.21
CA GLU A 131 -3.29 -38.16 31.95
C GLU A 131 -3.62 -37.99 33.44
N PRO A 132 -4.21 -39.00 34.11
CA PRO A 132 -4.36 -38.97 35.55
C PRO A 132 -2.99 -39.06 36.20
N GLN A 133 -2.70 -38.14 37.11
CA GLN A 133 -1.42 -38.07 37.81
C GLN A 133 -1.09 -39.41 38.49
N THR A 134 0.12 -39.88 38.30
CA THR A 134 0.72 -40.98 39.07
C THR A 134 1.27 -40.42 40.37
N LEU A 135 0.46 -40.39 41.44
CA LEU A 135 0.84 -40.66 42.85
C LEU A 135 -0.33 -40.32 43.81
N GLU A 136 -0.89 -41.36 44.43
CA GLU A 136 -1.38 -41.45 45.83
C GLU A 136 -2.20 -40.34 46.54
N GLU A 137 -2.77 -39.32 45.89
CA GLU A 137 -3.72 -38.43 46.58
C GLU A 137 -5.10 -38.39 45.90
N ALA A 138 -5.96 -39.27 46.41
CA ALA A 138 -7.41 -39.22 46.22
C ALA A 138 -7.98 -37.96 46.89
N PHE A 139 -8.05 -36.87 46.13
CA PHE A 139 -9.14 -35.91 46.28
C PHE A 139 -9.88 -35.86 44.94
N VAL A 140 -10.80 -36.81 44.77
CA VAL A 140 -11.86 -36.69 43.77
C VAL A 140 -12.67 -35.46 44.19
N SER A 141 -12.46 -34.32 43.53
CA SER A 141 -13.55 -33.36 43.42
C SER A 141 -14.65 -34.09 42.66
N ASP A 142 -15.75 -34.39 43.35
CA ASP A 142 -16.91 -35.17 42.87
C ASP A 142 -17.73 -34.43 41.78
N ASP A 143 -17.13 -33.40 41.16
CA ASP A 143 -17.66 -32.70 40.01
C ASP A 143 -17.10 -33.36 38.73
N PRO A 144 -17.83 -34.28 38.09
CA PRO A 144 -17.43 -34.78 36.78
C PRO A 144 -17.31 -33.60 35.81
N PRO A 145 -16.26 -33.57 34.97
CA PRO A 145 -16.15 -32.51 33.97
C PRO A 145 -17.40 -32.50 33.10
N ALA A 146 -17.93 -31.31 32.81
CA ALA A 146 -19.20 -31.12 32.10
C ALA A 146 -19.26 -31.81 30.71
N ASP A 147 -18.11 -32.21 30.17
CA ASP A 147 -17.95 -32.89 28.89
C ASP A 147 -17.56 -34.38 28.99
N GLY A 148 -17.53 -34.94 30.20
CA GLY A 148 -17.27 -36.36 30.47
C GLY A 148 -15.84 -36.85 30.17
N PHE A 149 -14.89 -35.96 29.85
CA PHE A 149 -13.54 -36.39 29.47
C PHE A 149 -12.58 -36.38 30.67
N THR A 150 -12.32 -37.56 31.21
CA THR A 150 -11.54 -37.77 32.44
C THR A 150 -10.11 -38.23 32.18
N GLN A 151 -9.88 -39.06 31.15
CA GLN A 151 -8.57 -39.62 30.78
C GLN A 151 -8.50 -39.93 29.28
N GLY A 152 -7.29 -39.89 28.72
CA GLY A 152 -6.97 -40.39 27.38
C GLY A 152 -6.63 -39.28 26.39
N TYR A 153 -6.78 -39.59 25.10
CA TYR A 153 -6.51 -38.65 24.01
C TYR A 153 -7.76 -38.52 23.14
N ARG A 154 -8.08 -37.27 22.77
CA ARG A 154 -9.08 -36.93 21.77
C ARG A 154 -8.60 -35.74 20.95
N ASN A 155 -9.23 -35.54 19.80
CA ASN A 155 -9.08 -34.33 19.02
C ASN A 155 -10.44 -33.86 18.49
N SER A 156 -10.50 -32.58 18.21
CA SER A 156 -11.54 -31.99 17.38
C SER A 156 -10.90 -31.36 16.16
N PHE A 157 -11.57 -31.48 15.01
CA PHE A 157 -11.04 -30.99 13.75
C PHE A 157 -12.11 -30.32 12.91
N SER A 158 -11.66 -29.45 12.01
CA SER A 158 -12.47 -28.94 10.92
C SER A 158 -11.82 -29.28 9.59
N ALA A 159 -12.65 -29.68 8.63
CA ALA A 159 -12.21 -30.14 7.32
C ALA A 159 -13.07 -29.56 6.20
N ILE A 160 -12.47 -29.43 5.03
CA ILE A 160 -13.12 -28.99 3.79
C ILE A 160 -12.96 -30.08 2.73
N PRO A 161 -13.81 -30.15 1.69
CA PRO A 161 -13.65 -31.14 0.62
C PRO A 161 -12.30 -30.96 -0.10
N SER A 162 -11.68 -32.07 -0.52
CA SER A 162 -10.35 -32.07 -1.15
C SER A 162 -10.24 -31.31 -2.47
N ASP A 163 -11.35 -31.12 -3.19
CA ASP A 163 -11.41 -30.37 -4.44
C ASP A 163 -11.50 -28.85 -4.23
N VAL A 164 -11.66 -28.39 -2.99
CA VAL A 164 -11.67 -26.98 -2.61
C VAL A 164 -10.26 -26.44 -2.46
N LEU A 165 -9.94 -25.40 -3.22
CA LEU A 165 -8.65 -24.73 -3.14
C LEU A 165 -8.57 -23.85 -1.88
N TYR A 166 -7.92 -24.36 -0.84
CA TYR A 166 -7.68 -23.58 0.38
C TYR A 166 -6.73 -22.40 0.12
N ARG A 167 -7.09 -21.24 0.70
CA ARG A 167 -6.25 -20.04 0.74
C ARG A 167 -6.20 -19.54 2.18
N PRO A 168 -5.00 -19.32 2.75
CA PRO A 168 -4.90 -18.87 4.14
C PRO A 168 -5.54 -17.49 4.31
N PRO A 169 -6.11 -17.19 5.50
CA PRO A 169 -6.68 -15.88 5.79
C PRO A 169 -5.64 -14.77 5.62
N LEU A 170 -6.09 -13.58 5.20
CA LEU A 170 -5.20 -12.42 5.13
C LEU A 170 -4.76 -12.03 6.54
N ARG A 171 -3.47 -11.70 6.69
CA ARG A 171 -2.99 -11.10 7.92
C ARG A 171 -3.70 -9.76 8.15
N PRO A 172 -3.94 -9.36 9.41
CA PRO A 172 -4.46 -8.04 9.71
C PRO A 172 -3.57 -6.96 9.07
N ARG A 173 -4.20 -5.86 8.65
CA ARG A 173 -3.53 -4.79 7.90
C ARG A 173 -2.34 -4.26 8.70
N LYS A 174 -1.21 -4.02 8.02
CA LYS A 174 -0.03 -3.36 8.61
C LYS A 174 -0.45 -2.01 9.24
N PRO A 175 0.25 -1.53 10.28
CA PRO A 175 -0.01 -0.22 10.86
C PRO A 175 0.05 0.87 9.77
N VAL A 176 -0.89 1.80 9.85
CA VAL A 176 -1.08 2.90 8.89
C VAL A 176 0.01 3.94 9.13
N LEU A 177 0.86 4.18 8.13
CA LEU A 177 1.75 5.33 8.12
C LEU A 177 1.05 6.50 7.43
N VAL A 178 0.99 7.67 8.08
CA VAL A 178 0.34 8.84 7.48
C VAL A 178 1.33 9.61 6.61
N CYS A 179 2.32 10.22 7.26
CA CYS A 179 3.44 10.88 6.61
C CYS A 179 4.66 10.81 7.52
N GLN A 180 5.84 10.98 6.93
CA GLN A 180 7.13 11.08 7.58
C GLN A 180 7.98 12.09 6.83
N THR A 181 9.03 12.63 7.47
CA THR A 181 10.06 13.34 6.73
C THR A 181 11.17 12.39 6.30
N ALA A 182 11.84 12.71 5.21
CA ALA A 182 12.96 11.95 4.67
C ALA A 182 13.99 12.90 4.05
N ARG A 183 15.23 12.45 3.94
CA ARG A 183 16.30 13.21 3.29
C ARG A 183 16.50 12.70 1.87
N VAL A 184 16.54 13.59 0.88
CA VAL A 184 16.85 13.20 -0.50
C VAL A 184 18.31 12.72 -0.59
N THR A 185 18.52 11.59 -1.26
CA THR A 185 19.84 10.95 -1.42
C THR A 185 20.21 10.77 -2.88
N GLY A 186 21.49 10.57 -3.14
CA GLY A 186 22.05 10.33 -4.46
C GLY A 186 23.51 9.89 -4.39
N PRO A 187 24.15 9.64 -5.54
CA PRO A 187 25.56 9.33 -5.65
C PRO A 187 26.48 10.40 -5.03
N PRO A 188 27.69 10.03 -4.57
CA PRO A 188 28.61 10.99 -3.98
C PRO A 188 29.04 12.06 -4.99
N GLY A 189 28.89 13.33 -4.61
CA GLY A 189 29.28 14.48 -5.44
C GLY A 189 28.19 15.03 -6.35
N GLU A 190 27.01 14.41 -6.38
CA GLU A 190 25.88 14.84 -7.20
C GLU A 190 24.91 15.72 -6.41
N ASP A 191 24.55 16.90 -6.95
CA ASP A 191 23.61 17.84 -6.33
C ASP A 191 22.14 17.47 -6.64
N ILE A 192 21.90 16.91 -7.83
CA ILE A 192 20.55 16.58 -8.33
C ILE A 192 20.58 15.15 -8.85
N PHE A 193 19.84 14.24 -8.21
CA PHE A 193 19.73 12.84 -8.62
C PHE A 193 18.27 12.46 -8.86
N CYS A 194 17.87 12.41 -10.13
CA CYS A 194 16.50 12.07 -10.54
C CYS A 194 16.47 11.20 -11.79
N ASP A 195 15.36 10.51 -12.03
CA ASP A 195 15.12 9.76 -13.26
C ASP A 195 14.32 10.54 -14.31
N GLU A 196 13.98 9.87 -15.42
CA GLU A 196 13.23 10.44 -16.55
C GLU A 196 11.83 10.98 -16.17
N TYR A 197 11.29 10.57 -15.03
CA TYR A 197 9.99 11.00 -14.52
C TYR A 197 10.11 12.07 -13.41
N GLY A 198 11.33 12.56 -13.14
CA GLY A 198 11.60 13.50 -12.05
C GLY A 198 11.43 12.88 -10.66
N ARG A 199 11.47 11.55 -10.55
CA ARG A 199 11.46 10.86 -9.25
C ARG A 199 12.81 10.98 -8.58
N VAL A 200 12.82 10.98 -7.26
CA VAL A 200 14.06 11.06 -6.46
C VAL A 200 14.14 9.87 -5.51
N ARG A 201 15.33 9.63 -4.95
CA ARG A 201 15.52 8.67 -3.86
C ARG A 201 15.66 9.39 -2.54
N VAL A 202 15.26 8.70 -1.48
CA VAL A 202 15.26 9.27 -0.13
C VAL A 202 15.79 8.26 0.88
N GLU A 203 16.22 8.78 2.00
CA GLU A 203 16.60 8.06 3.19
C GLU A 203 15.60 8.39 4.29
N LEU A 204 14.93 7.36 4.80
CA LEU A 204 13.96 7.47 5.87
C LEU A 204 14.68 7.41 7.23
N PRO A 205 14.24 8.18 8.25
CA PRO A 205 14.95 8.26 9.53
C PRO A 205 15.10 6.93 10.29
N TRP A 206 14.25 5.96 9.99
CA TRP A 206 14.25 4.64 10.60
C TRP A 206 15.04 3.59 9.80
N ASP A 207 15.47 3.92 8.59
CA ASP A 207 16.31 3.03 7.79
C ASP A 207 17.74 2.98 8.36
N ARG A 208 18.26 1.76 8.49
CA ARG A 208 19.59 1.47 9.03
C ARG A 208 20.44 0.64 8.07
N ALA A 209 19.89 0.21 6.94
CA ALA A 209 20.54 -0.73 6.05
C ALA A 209 21.56 -0.02 5.14
N GLU A 210 21.17 1.07 4.49
CA GLU A 210 21.98 1.79 3.52
C GLU A 210 21.86 3.30 3.72
N LEU A 211 22.83 3.88 4.44
CA LEU A 211 22.83 5.31 4.77
C LEU A 211 23.50 6.11 3.64
N ALA A 212 22.91 7.25 3.28
CA ALA A 212 23.45 8.22 2.33
C ALA A 212 23.90 7.63 0.98
N SER A 213 23.16 6.65 0.45
CA SER A 213 23.51 5.93 -0.78
C SER A 213 22.46 6.15 -1.88
N GLU A 214 22.88 6.01 -3.14
CA GLU A 214 21.98 5.91 -4.29
C GLU A 214 21.01 4.72 -4.21
N LYS A 215 21.22 3.77 -3.28
CA LYS A 215 20.41 2.55 -3.10
C LYS A 215 19.43 2.60 -1.91
N SER A 216 19.43 3.71 -1.16
CA SER A 216 18.63 3.90 0.08
C SER A 216 17.12 3.63 -0.09
N SER A 217 16.55 3.89 -1.27
CA SER A 217 15.12 3.63 -1.53
C SER A 217 14.83 3.24 -2.97
N CYS A 218 13.57 2.87 -3.21
CA CYS A 218 12.97 2.92 -4.54
C CYS A 218 12.87 4.37 -5.05
N TRP A 219 12.44 4.55 -6.30
CA TRP A 219 12.15 5.87 -6.87
C TRP A 219 10.81 6.40 -6.35
N LEU A 220 10.84 7.55 -5.68
CA LEU A 220 9.65 8.23 -5.16
C LEU A 220 9.20 9.31 -6.12
N ARG A 221 7.90 9.31 -6.47
CA ARG A 221 7.28 10.42 -7.19
C ARG A 221 7.25 11.67 -6.33
N VAL A 222 7.40 12.82 -6.99
CA VAL A 222 7.32 14.15 -6.39
C VAL A 222 6.04 14.82 -6.84
N ALA A 223 5.22 15.25 -5.89
CA ALA A 223 4.04 16.03 -6.17
C ALA A 223 4.45 17.38 -6.78
N SER A 224 3.83 17.72 -7.91
CA SER A 224 3.92 19.05 -8.49
C SER A 224 2.67 19.86 -8.15
N SER A 225 2.83 21.19 -8.04
CA SER A 225 1.70 22.11 -7.90
C SER A 225 0.78 22.13 -9.12
N TRP A 226 1.30 21.81 -10.30
CA TRP A 226 0.54 21.75 -11.55
C TRP A 226 1.22 20.81 -12.54
N ALA A 227 0.53 19.76 -12.98
CA ALA A 227 1.07 18.78 -13.94
C ALA A 227 0.03 18.45 -15.02
N GLY A 228 0.47 18.41 -16.27
CA GLY A 228 -0.31 18.01 -17.43
C GLY A 228 0.58 17.41 -18.52
N GLU A 229 -0.02 17.01 -19.64
CA GLU A 229 0.71 16.42 -20.76
C GLU A 229 1.59 17.47 -21.46
N GLY A 230 2.89 17.46 -21.15
CA GLY A 230 3.86 18.40 -21.72
C GLY A 230 3.85 19.82 -21.12
N PHE A 231 3.11 20.07 -20.04
CA PHE A 231 3.08 21.37 -19.37
C PHE A 231 2.93 21.24 -17.84
N GLY A 232 3.30 22.28 -17.10
CA GLY A 232 3.18 22.33 -15.65
C GLY A 232 4.39 22.92 -14.95
N ALA A 233 4.42 22.79 -13.62
CA ALA A 233 5.54 23.15 -12.77
C ALA A 233 6.42 21.92 -12.53
N VAL A 234 7.74 22.09 -12.61
CA VAL A 234 8.71 21.03 -12.29
C VAL A 234 9.76 21.60 -11.35
N THR A 235 9.77 21.09 -10.11
CA THR A 235 10.75 21.45 -9.08
C THR A 235 11.30 20.17 -8.45
N ILE A 236 12.51 19.80 -8.84
CA ILE A 236 13.14 18.54 -8.41
C ILE A 236 13.84 18.77 -7.06
N PRO A 237 13.46 18.02 -6.01
CA PRO A 237 14.19 18.04 -4.74
C PRO A 237 15.65 17.63 -4.94
N ARG A 238 16.57 18.40 -4.37
CA ARG A 238 18.02 18.16 -4.46
C ARG A 238 18.53 17.29 -3.34
N VAL A 239 19.69 16.65 -3.56
CA VAL A 239 20.36 15.83 -2.55
C VAL A 239 20.58 16.64 -1.28
N GLY A 240 20.19 16.07 -0.14
CA GLY A 240 20.26 16.71 1.17
C GLY A 240 19.03 17.54 1.58
N MET A 241 18.08 17.80 0.67
CA MET A 241 16.81 18.45 1.04
C MET A 241 15.94 17.53 1.91
N GLU A 242 15.21 18.12 2.84
CA GLU A 242 14.20 17.41 3.63
C GLU A 242 12.85 17.48 2.92
N VAL A 243 12.24 16.31 2.71
CA VAL A 243 10.98 16.12 2.02
C VAL A 243 9.96 15.46 2.92
N VAL A 244 8.68 15.75 2.68
CA VAL A 244 7.56 15.07 3.32
C VAL A 244 7.13 13.91 2.43
N VAL A 245 7.24 12.70 2.95
CA VAL A 245 6.80 11.46 2.31
C VAL A 245 5.47 11.06 2.91
N THR A 246 4.42 11.06 2.08
CA THR A 246 3.09 10.55 2.40
C THR A 246 2.96 9.13 1.87
N PHE A 247 2.30 8.25 2.62
CA PHE A 247 2.08 6.87 2.22
C PHE A 247 0.64 6.68 1.76
N GLN A 248 0.45 6.36 0.48
CA GLN A 248 -0.88 6.23 -0.11
C GLN A 248 -1.66 5.11 0.59
N GLU A 249 -2.90 5.40 1.00
CA GLU A 249 -3.75 4.47 1.76
C GLU A 249 -3.10 3.94 3.05
N GLY A 250 -2.07 4.62 3.56
CA GLY A 250 -1.31 4.17 4.73
C GLY A 250 -0.25 3.10 4.46
N ASP A 251 0.01 2.78 3.20
CA ASP A 251 0.88 1.66 2.80
C ASP A 251 2.35 2.10 2.73
N PRO A 252 3.25 1.56 3.58
CA PRO A 252 4.68 1.87 3.53
C PRO A 252 5.32 1.56 2.17
N ASP A 253 4.72 0.65 1.40
CA ASP A 253 5.20 0.23 0.09
C ASP A 253 4.78 1.22 -1.03
N GLN A 254 4.03 2.29 -0.69
CA GLN A 254 3.55 3.33 -1.63
C GLN A 254 3.90 4.77 -1.21
N PRO A 255 5.19 5.10 -1.13
CA PRO A 255 5.62 6.45 -0.80
C PRO A 255 5.39 7.45 -1.95
N LEU A 256 4.94 8.65 -1.60
CA LEU A 256 4.81 9.81 -2.48
C LEU A 256 5.36 11.04 -1.76
N ILE A 257 6.27 11.78 -2.39
CA ILE A 257 6.72 13.06 -1.84
C ILE A 257 5.64 14.10 -2.10
N THR A 258 5.12 14.72 -1.04
CA THR A 258 4.03 15.71 -1.11
C THR A 258 4.49 17.14 -0.84
N GLY A 259 5.73 17.32 -0.39
CA GLY A 259 6.29 18.64 -0.18
C GLY A 259 7.76 18.61 0.24
N CYS A 260 8.38 19.78 0.28
CA CYS A 260 9.69 20.01 0.86
C CYS A 260 9.54 20.89 2.10
N VAL A 261 10.34 20.65 3.14
CA VAL A 261 10.33 21.45 4.36
C VAL A 261 11.69 22.10 4.60
N VAL A 262 11.65 23.32 5.12
CA VAL A 262 12.86 24.02 5.60
C VAL A 262 13.20 23.52 6.99
N ASN A 263 14.49 23.50 7.31
CA ASN A 263 14.99 23.07 8.62
C ASN A 263 16.20 23.93 9.04
N LYS A 264 16.85 23.57 10.15
CA LYS A 264 17.99 24.35 10.68
C LYS A 264 19.21 24.37 9.76
N VAL A 265 19.35 23.36 8.88
CA VAL A 265 20.46 23.25 7.92
C VAL A 265 20.09 23.88 6.58
N THR A 266 18.85 23.67 6.13
CA THR A 266 18.27 24.24 4.91
C THR A 266 17.41 25.45 5.28
N SER A 267 18.06 26.60 5.45
CA SER A 267 17.43 27.85 5.85
C SER A 267 16.59 28.48 4.73
N VAL A 268 15.63 29.31 5.13
CA VAL A 268 14.85 30.17 4.22
C VAL A 268 15.73 31.17 3.46
N ALA A 269 15.24 31.62 2.30
CA ALA A 269 15.97 32.52 1.40
C ALA A 269 16.23 33.93 1.99
N HIS A 270 15.29 34.46 2.77
CA HIS A 270 15.41 35.72 3.48
C HIS A 270 15.15 35.49 4.96
N GLN A 271 15.82 36.23 5.84
CA GLN A 271 15.70 36.02 7.28
C GLN A 271 14.26 36.29 7.76
N LEU A 272 13.74 35.37 8.57
CA LEU A 272 12.44 35.47 9.21
C LEU A 272 12.63 35.65 10.74
N PRO A 273 11.78 36.44 11.41
CA PRO A 273 10.53 37.04 10.93
C PRO A 273 10.68 38.43 10.26
N GLU A 274 11.89 38.93 10.07
CA GLU A 274 12.14 40.29 9.54
C GLU A 274 11.48 40.53 8.17
N HIS A 275 11.62 39.59 7.23
CA HIS A 275 11.06 39.68 5.88
C HIS A 275 9.76 38.87 5.69
N LYS A 276 8.89 38.85 6.71
CA LYS A 276 7.62 38.06 6.69
C LYS A 276 6.61 38.46 5.62
N THR A 277 6.72 39.66 5.05
CA THR A 277 5.84 40.19 3.98
C THR A 277 6.35 39.87 2.58
N ARG A 278 7.41 39.07 2.45
CA ARG A 278 8.02 38.73 1.16
C ARG A 278 7.68 37.32 0.70
N THR A 279 7.07 37.22 -0.48
CA THR A 279 6.88 35.96 -1.21
C THR A 279 8.04 35.73 -2.16
N VAL A 280 8.62 34.52 -2.21
CA VAL A 280 9.90 34.26 -2.88
C VAL A 280 9.91 32.94 -3.63
N LEU A 281 10.31 32.98 -4.90
CA LEU A 281 10.74 31.83 -5.68
C LEU A 281 12.23 32.00 -6.02
N ARG A 282 13.11 31.37 -5.23
CA ARG A 282 14.56 31.41 -5.43
C ARG A 282 15.09 30.04 -5.82
N SER A 283 15.86 30.00 -6.90
CA SER A 283 16.59 28.81 -7.38
C SER A 283 18.02 28.78 -6.83
N GLN A 284 18.81 27.79 -7.23
CA GLN A 284 20.24 27.74 -6.92
C GLN A 284 21.00 27.22 -8.15
N SER A 285 22.09 27.86 -8.55
CA SER A 285 22.95 27.35 -9.61
C SER A 285 23.48 25.97 -9.24
N SER A 286 23.53 25.06 -10.22
CA SER A 286 24.06 23.70 -10.06
C SER A 286 25.13 23.46 -11.14
N PRO A 287 26.34 22.98 -10.80
CA PRO A 287 26.84 22.73 -9.44
C PRO A 287 26.88 24.01 -8.58
N ARG A 288 26.81 23.84 -7.25
CA ARG A 288 26.67 24.96 -6.30
C ARG A 288 27.89 25.88 -6.36
N ASN A 289 27.65 27.14 -6.75
CA ASN A 289 28.68 28.18 -6.86
C ASN A 289 28.27 29.51 -6.17
N GLY A 290 27.21 29.48 -5.36
CA GLY A 290 26.63 30.68 -4.72
C GLY A 290 25.67 31.49 -5.60
N GLY A 291 25.54 31.15 -6.88
CA GLY A 291 24.60 31.80 -7.80
C GLY A 291 23.14 31.37 -7.60
N TYR A 292 22.20 32.24 -7.96
CA TYR A 292 20.76 31.98 -7.91
C TYR A 292 19.93 32.90 -8.81
N ASN A 293 18.84 32.39 -9.38
CA ASN A 293 17.78 33.23 -9.95
C ASN A 293 16.66 33.42 -8.92
N GLU A 294 15.98 34.56 -8.94
CA GLU A 294 14.92 34.85 -7.99
C GLU A 294 13.80 35.69 -8.61
N LEU A 295 12.57 35.33 -8.30
CA LEU A 295 11.41 36.21 -8.37
C LEU A 295 10.89 36.41 -6.94
N SER A 296 10.77 37.65 -6.49
CA SER A 296 10.20 37.95 -5.18
C SER A 296 9.20 39.10 -5.24
N ILE A 297 8.17 39.04 -4.40
CA ILE A 297 7.11 40.04 -4.26
C ILE A 297 7.12 40.49 -2.79
N GLU A 298 7.32 41.79 -2.57
CA GLU A 298 7.23 42.45 -1.27
C GLU A 298 5.85 43.09 -1.14
N ASP A 299 5.11 42.69 -0.11
CA ASP A 299 3.73 43.14 0.16
C ASP A 299 3.64 44.15 1.33
N CYS A 300 4.77 44.68 1.79
CA CYS A 300 4.78 45.70 2.82
C CYS A 300 4.15 47.01 2.29
N ALA A 301 3.05 47.44 2.91
CA ALA A 301 2.29 48.61 2.48
C ALA A 301 3.16 49.88 2.38
N GLY A 302 3.12 50.54 1.22
CA GLY A 302 3.94 51.73 0.90
C GLY A 302 5.40 51.42 0.56
N ARG A 303 5.79 50.14 0.51
CA ARG A 303 7.12 49.65 0.13
C ARG A 303 7.03 48.42 -0.77
N GLU A 304 5.90 48.27 -1.48
CA GLU A 304 5.62 47.14 -2.35
C GLU A 304 6.65 47.08 -3.48
N LYS A 305 7.12 45.87 -3.81
CA LYS A 305 8.16 45.69 -4.82
C LYS A 305 8.11 44.30 -5.43
N ILE A 306 8.10 44.24 -6.76
CA ILE A 306 8.45 43.03 -7.50
C ILE A 306 9.94 43.10 -7.85
N TYR A 307 10.69 42.05 -7.54
CA TYR A 307 12.10 41.93 -7.86
C TYR A 307 12.35 40.67 -8.67
N LEU A 308 12.98 40.84 -9.82
CA LEU A 308 13.41 39.77 -10.71
C LEU A 308 14.93 39.81 -10.83
N ARG A 309 15.59 38.71 -10.48
CA ARG A 309 17.03 38.53 -10.58
C ARG A 309 17.35 37.36 -11.51
N ALA A 310 18.08 37.65 -12.58
CA ALA A 310 18.77 36.64 -13.38
C ALA A 310 20.23 36.54 -12.94
N GLN A 311 20.72 35.32 -12.70
CA GLN A 311 22.11 35.08 -12.33
C GLN A 311 23.09 35.27 -13.49
N ARG A 312 22.60 35.15 -14.73
CA ARG A 312 23.41 35.24 -15.94
C ARG A 312 22.67 36.02 -17.02
N ASP A 313 21.91 35.34 -17.86
CA ASP A 313 21.20 35.92 -18.99
C ASP A 313 19.69 35.94 -18.68
N ILE A 314 18.99 36.96 -19.16
CA ILE A 314 17.53 37.01 -19.21
C ILE A 314 17.11 37.10 -20.67
N GLU A 315 16.26 36.18 -21.11
CA GLU A 315 15.70 36.16 -22.46
C GLU A 315 14.18 36.32 -22.36
N GLN A 316 13.62 37.17 -23.21
CA GLN A 316 12.18 37.43 -23.26
C GLN A 316 11.71 37.34 -24.71
N LEU A 317 10.92 36.31 -25.01
CA LEU A 317 10.27 36.12 -26.32
C LEU A 317 8.78 36.45 -26.19
N ILE A 318 8.33 37.45 -26.95
CA ILE A 318 6.94 37.89 -27.00
C ILE A 318 6.47 37.72 -28.44
N LEU A 319 5.50 36.83 -28.65
CA LEU A 319 5.05 36.44 -30.00
C LEU A 319 4.02 37.40 -30.62
N ASN A 320 3.54 38.36 -29.84
CA ASN A 320 2.62 39.41 -30.30
C ASN A 320 3.09 40.76 -29.73
N ASP A 321 2.25 41.47 -28.98
CA ASP A 321 2.56 42.81 -28.48
C ASP A 321 3.10 42.80 -27.05
N SER A 322 4.04 43.70 -26.77
CA SER A 322 4.55 44.02 -25.43
C SER A 322 4.12 45.43 -25.04
N HIS A 323 3.41 45.58 -23.92
CA HIS A 323 2.97 46.88 -23.42
C HIS A 323 3.53 47.15 -22.03
N SER A 324 4.10 48.34 -21.82
CA SER A 324 4.68 48.76 -20.54
C SER A 324 4.16 50.14 -20.15
N LEU A 325 3.39 50.20 -19.05
CA LEU A 325 2.89 51.44 -18.46
C LEU A 325 3.60 51.69 -17.14
N ILE A 326 4.37 52.78 -17.06
CA ILE A 326 5.00 53.25 -15.83
C ILE A 326 4.43 54.62 -15.51
N ASN A 327 3.69 54.73 -14.41
CA ASN A 327 3.01 55.96 -14.00
C ASN A 327 3.94 57.00 -13.37
N ASN A 328 5.15 56.59 -13.02
CA ASN A 328 6.18 57.45 -12.46
C ASN A 328 7.48 57.25 -13.27
N ASP A 329 8.62 57.13 -12.61
CA ASP A 329 9.91 57.07 -13.28
C ASP A 329 10.32 55.66 -13.73
N ARG A 330 10.95 55.57 -14.89
CA ARG A 330 11.69 54.38 -15.36
C ARG A 330 13.18 54.69 -15.36
N PHE A 331 13.95 53.86 -14.66
CA PHE A 331 15.41 53.92 -14.69
C PHE A 331 15.97 52.66 -15.36
N GLU A 332 16.93 52.86 -16.28
CA GLU A 332 17.60 51.78 -17.01
C GLU A 332 19.08 52.12 -17.14
N GLN A 333 19.94 51.17 -16.77
CA GLN A 333 21.39 51.29 -16.84
C GLN A 333 21.97 50.08 -17.56
N VAL A 334 22.82 50.34 -18.56
CA VAL A 334 23.51 49.32 -19.35
C VAL A 334 25.00 49.68 -19.42
N ASP A 335 25.85 48.90 -18.76
CA ASP A 335 27.27 49.23 -18.61
C ASP A 335 28.11 48.92 -19.87
N LYS A 336 27.66 47.97 -20.71
CA LYS A 336 28.35 47.58 -21.94
C LYS A 336 27.52 47.92 -23.18
N PRO A 337 28.14 48.29 -24.31
CA PRO A 337 27.40 48.71 -25.50
C PRO A 337 26.50 47.58 -26.01
N SER A 338 25.26 47.94 -26.35
CA SER A 338 24.35 47.06 -27.08
C SER A 338 24.98 46.73 -28.43
N SER A 339 25.33 45.46 -28.65
CA SER A 339 25.78 45.01 -29.97
C SER A 339 24.57 44.98 -30.90
N PRO A 340 24.63 45.54 -32.12
CA PRO A 340 23.55 45.40 -33.08
C PRO A 340 23.42 43.92 -33.44
N ILE A 341 22.29 43.32 -33.05
CA ILE A 341 21.93 41.96 -33.45
C ILE A 341 21.79 42.00 -34.98
N THR A 342 22.73 41.38 -35.69
CA THR A 342 22.62 41.17 -37.13
C THR A 342 21.57 40.08 -37.34
N THR A 343 20.37 40.49 -37.75
CA THR A 343 19.32 39.59 -38.21
C THR A 343 19.86 38.80 -39.40
N ARG A 344 19.80 37.47 -39.32
CA ARG A 344 20.07 36.55 -40.43
C ARG A 344 18.78 36.06 -41.05
#